data_AF-A0A959RSL7-F1
#
_entry.id   AF-A0A959RSL7-F1
#
_cell.length_a   1.000
_cell.length_b   1.000
_cell.length_c   1.000
_cell.angle_alpha   90.00
_cell.angle_beta   90.00
_cell.angle_gamma   90.00
#
_symmetry.space_group_name_H-M   'P 1'
#
loop_
_entity.id
_entity.type
_entity.pdbx_description
1 polymer ?
#
loop_
_entity_poly.entity_id
_entity_poly.type
_entity_poly.pdbx_seq_one_letter_code
_entity_poly.pdbx_strand_id
1 'polypeptide(L)'
;ILACSISKTKSVFDDLTNRYKYKLNIEPKFLEKVNLYKQIAVELVFKSSQIHQMEFKGDRMLTSIFKALEDNYILSVRSTKLLPDFTDHLIRNEKDKFTRARLVCDYMSGMTDSFAMRNYKRLFDSDYSSLKDMV
;
A
#
# COMPACT_ATOMS: atom_id res chain seq x y z
N ILE A 1 7.07 3.20 -34.36
CA ILE A 1 7.34 4.59 -33.91
C ILE A 1 8.17 4.50 -32.63
N LEU A 2 9.43 4.93 -32.65
CA LEU A 2 10.29 4.95 -31.48
C LEU A 2 10.11 6.30 -30.74
N ALA A 3 9.09 6.37 -29.89
CA ALA A 3 8.73 7.59 -29.12
C ALA A 3 9.71 7.91 -27.97
N CYS A 4 10.62 6.99 -27.70
CA CYS A 4 11.53 7.03 -26.56
C CYS A 4 12.96 6.75 -27.01
N SER A 5 13.91 7.49 -26.45
CA SER A 5 15.34 7.19 -26.53
C SER A 5 15.97 7.26 -25.14
N ILE A 6 17.20 6.77 -25.01
CA ILE A 6 17.93 6.80 -23.74
C ILE A 6 19.19 7.65 -23.94
N SER A 7 19.48 8.55 -23.00
CA SER A 7 20.75 9.28 -22.94
C SER A 7 21.44 9.06 -21.60
N LYS A 8 22.77 9.13 -21.58
CA LYS A 8 23.52 9.14 -20.31
C LYS A 8 23.22 10.42 -19.54
N THR A 9 23.08 10.31 -18.23
CA THR A 9 22.89 11.45 -17.34
C THR A 9 23.85 11.32 -16.15
N LYS A 10 24.37 12.44 -15.67
CA LYS A 10 25.13 12.47 -14.42
C LYS A 10 24.16 12.65 -13.27
N SER A 11 24.26 11.78 -12.29
CA SER A 11 23.51 11.89 -11.03
C SER A 11 24.43 11.47 -9.88
N VAL A 12 24.00 11.67 -8.64
CA VAL A 12 24.79 11.31 -7.45
C VAL A 12 25.08 9.79 -7.37
N PHE A 13 24.33 8.97 -8.12
CA PHE A 13 24.37 7.51 -8.04
C PHE A 13 24.68 6.83 -9.38
N ASP A 14 25.11 7.58 -10.39
CA ASP A 14 25.37 7.05 -11.74
C ASP A 14 26.52 6.03 -11.80
N ASP A 15 27.50 6.16 -10.90
CA ASP A 15 28.60 5.20 -10.74
C ASP A 15 28.20 3.92 -9.98
N LEU A 16 27.07 3.93 -9.26
CA LEU A 16 26.62 2.79 -8.46
C LEU A 16 25.73 1.82 -9.25
N THR A 17 24.94 2.32 -10.20
CA THR A 17 24.01 1.49 -10.96
C THR A 17 23.56 2.12 -12.27
N ASN A 18 23.37 1.27 -13.28
CA ASN A 18 22.81 1.66 -14.57
C ASN A 18 21.44 2.34 -14.46
N ARG A 19 20.67 2.07 -13.39
CA ARG A 19 19.37 2.74 -13.17
C ARG A 19 19.50 4.27 -13.13
N TYR A 20 20.59 4.78 -12.55
CA TYR A 20 20.81 6.22 -12.38
C TYR A 20 21.75 6.83 -13.42
N LYS A 21 22.35 6.00 -14.26
CA LYS A 21 23.28 6.40 -15.33
C LYS A 21 22.57 6.86 -16.60
N TYR A 22 21.29 6.52 -16.75
CA TYR A 22 20.53 6.71 -17.98
C TYR A 22 19.21 7.43 -17.70
N LYS A 23 18.89 8.40 -18.57
CA LYS A 23 17.61 9.10 -18.60
C LYS A 23 16.81 8.64 -19.82
N LEU A 24 15.52 8.40 -19.60
CA LEU A 24 14.55 8.21 -20.68
C LEU A 24 14.18 9.58 -21.26
N ASN A 25 14.44 9.77 -22.56
CA ASN A 25 13.97 10.93 -23.30
C ASN A 25 12.71 10.53 -24.07
N ILE A 26 11.63 11.27 -23.83
CA ILE A 26 10.34 11.07 -24.48
C ILE A 26 10.10 12.32 -25.32
N GLU A 27 9.74 12.15 -26.60
CA GLU A 27 9.45 13.33 -27.42
C GLU A 27 8.26 14.11 -26.83
N PRO A 28 8.32 15.46 -26.77
CA PRO A 28 7.29 16.29 -26.14
C PRO A 28 5.87 16.00 -26.63
N LYS A 29 5.70 15.78 -27.95
CA LYS A 29 4.40 15.46 -28.57
C LYS A 29 3.73 14.21 -27.98
N PHE A 30 4.51 13.20 -27.56
CA PHE A 30 3.96 11.99 -26.95
C PHE A 30 3.62 12.22 -25.48
N LEU A 31 4.39 13.07 -24.79
CA LEU A 31 4.08 13.46 -23.42
C LEU A 31 2.77 14.24 -23.35
N GLU A 32 2.56 15.18 -24.27
CA GLU A 32 1.28 15.91 -24.43
C GLU A 32 0.11 14.95 -24.67
N LYS A 33 0.29 13.98 -25.57
CA LYS A 33 -0.73 12.96 -25.85
C LYS A 33 -1.04 12.08 -24.64
N VAL A 34 -0.03 11.65 -23.90
CA VAL A 34 -0.21 10.89 -22.65
C VAL A 34 -0.93 11.73 -21.59
N ASN A 35 -0.60 13.02 -21.48
CA ASN A 35 -1.27 13.92 -20.55
C ASN A 35 -2.75 14.09 -20.89
N LEU A 36 -3.09 14.22 -22.17
CA LEU A 36 -4.49 14.22 -22.63
C LEU A 36 -5.20 12.92 -22.23
N TYR A 37 -4.57 11.76 -22.42
CA TYR A 37 -5.16 10.48 -22.00
C TYR A 37 -5.35 10.37 -20.49
N LYS A 38 -4.42 10.89 -19.69
CA LYS A 38 -4.57 10.94 -18.24
C LYS A 38 -5.75 11.83 -17.84
N GLN A 39 -5.91 12.99 -18.48
CA GLN A 39 -7.04 13.88 -18.22
C GLN A 39 -8.37 13.19 -18.55
N ILE A 40 -8.47 12.56 -19.73
CA ILE A 40 -9.67 11.81 -20.13
C ILE A 40 -9.95 10.68 -19.13
N ALA A 41 -8.94 9.91 -18.71
CA ALA A 41 -9.11 8.85 -17.72
C ALA A 41 -9.57 9.38 -16.36
N VAL A 42 -9.05 10.54 -15.92
CA VAL A 42 -9.51 11.19 -14.69
C VAL A 42 -10.97 11.59 -14.78
N GLU A 43 -11.35 12.30 -15.84
CA GLU A 43 -12.72 12.81 -15.98
C GLU A 43 -13.76 11.70 -16.17
N LEU A 44 -13.43 10.65 -16.93
CA LEU A 44 -14.40 9.62 -17.29
C LEU A 44 -14.37 8.38 -16.39
N VAL A 45 -13.21 8.03 -15.82
CA VAL A 45 -13.04 6.77 -15.07
C VAL A 45 -12.85 7.05 -13.59
N PHE A 46 -11.82 7.82 -13.22
CA PHE A 46 -11.46 7.98 -11.80
C PHE A 46 -12.48 8.81 -11.02
N LYS A 47 -13.14 9.79 -11.66
CA LYS A 47 -14.23 10.57 -11.05
C LYS A 47 -15.60 9.85 -11.02
N SER A 48 -15.66 8.59 -11.46
CA SER A 48 -16.91 7.83 -11.43
C SER A 48 -17.33 7.50 -9.99
N SER A 49 -18.64 7.40 -9.75
CA SER A 49 -19.17 7.10 -8.42
C SER A 49 -18.75 5.72 -7.92
N GLN A 50 -18.61 4.75 -8.83
CA GLN A 50 -18.18 3.39 -8.52
C GLN A 50 -16.74 3.38 -7.96
N ILE A 51 -15.82 4.10 -8.60
CA ILE A 51 -14.43 4.19 -8.13
C ILE A 51 -14.36 4.91 -6.77
N HIS A 52 -15.02 6.07 -6.62
CA HIS A 52 -15.05 6.76 -5.33
C HIS A 52 -15.66 5.91 -4.20
N GLN A 53 -16.70 5.12 -4.48
CA GLN A 53 -17.28 4.20 -3.49
C GLN A 53 -16.30 3.08 -3.13
N MET A 54 -15.54 2.56 -4.09
CA MET A 54 -14.49 1.56 -3.83
C MET A 54 -13.37 2.15 -2.98
N GLU A 55 -12.89 3.36 -3.31
CA GLU A 55 -11.87 4.07 -2.55
C GLU A 55 -12.33 4.37 -1.12
N PHE A 56 -13.55 4.88 -0.94
CA PHE A 56 -14.13 5.13 0.38
C PHE A 56 -14.22 3.87 1.23
N LYS A 57 -14.64 2.74 0.64
CA LYS A 57 -14.67 1.44 1.34
C LYS A 57 -13.26 0.98 1.72
N GLY A 58 -12.29 1.13 0.82
CA GLY A 58 -10.89 0.80 1.06
C GLY A 58 -10.27 1.62 2.18
N ASP A 59 -10.46 2.96 2.15
CA ASP A 59 -9.98 3.87 3.18
C ASP A 59 -10.55 3.54 4.55
N ARG A 60 -11.87 3.34 4.64
CA ARG A 60 -12.53 2.92 5.88
C ARG A 60 -11.96 1.59 6.39
N MET A 61 -11.81 0.61 5.51
CA MET A 61 -11.29 -0.71 5.85
C MET A 61 -9.88 -0.64 6.42
N LEU A 62 -8.96 0.02 5.72
CA LEU A 62 -7.57 0.17 6.13
C LEU A 62 -7.45 1.00 7.42
N THR A 63 -8.22 2.08 7.53
CA THR A 63 -8.25 2.92 8.75
C THR A 63 -8.70 2.12 9.96
N SER A 64 -9.74 1.30 9.84
CA SER A 64 -10.21 0.44 10.93
C SER A 64 -9.16 -0.58 11.35
N ILE A 65 -8.52 -1.28 10.39
CA ILE A 65 -7.44 -2.22 10.69
C ILE A 65 -6.29 -1.48 11.41
N PHE A 66 -5.84 -0.35 10.85
CA PHE A 66 -4.72 0.40 11.43
C PHE A 66 -5.01 0.81 12.87
N LYS A 67 -6.20 1.36 13.16
CA LYS A 67 -6.58 1.77 14.51
C LYS A 67 -6.57 0.60 15.50
N ALA A 68 -7.11 -0.55 15.11
CA ALA A 68 -7.08 -1.74 15.95
C ALA A 68 -5.64 -2.20 16.25
N LEU A 69 -4.76 -2.16 15.25
CA LEU A 69 -3.35 -2.50 15.43
C LEU A 69 -2.59 -1.42 16.23
N GLU A 70 -2.90 -0.14 16.02
CA GLU A 70 -2.33 0.99 16.75
C GLU A 70 -2.65 0.88 18.24
N ASP A 71 -3.91 0.65 18.59
CA ASP A 71 -4.34 0.50 19.97
C ASP A 71 -3.73 -0.73 20.67
N ASN A 72 -3.47 -1.80 19.92
CA ASN A 72 -3.01 -3.08 20.46
C ASN A 72 -1.49 -3.25 20.50
N TYR A 73 -0.77 -2.61 19.57
CA TYR A 73 0.67 -2.80 19.40
C TYR A 73 1.49 -1.52 19.49
N ILE A 74 0.92 -0.34 19.24
CA ILE A 74 1.68 0.91 19.16
C ILE A 74 1.47 1.75 20.43
N LEU A 75 0.22 2.15 20.70
CA LEU A 75 -0.13 2.99 21.85
C LEU A 75 -0.03 2.22 23.16
N SER A 76 -0.54 1.00 23.17
CA SER A 76 -0.40 0.04 24.24
C SER A 76 0.18 -1.25 23.66
N VAL A 77 0.99 -1.99 24.42
CA VAL A 77 1.41 -3.35 24.03
C VAL A 77 0.52 -4.33 24.80
N ARG A 78 -0.67 -4.60 24.26
CA ARG A 78 -1.68 -5.45 24.90
C ARG A 78 -1.44 -6.91 24.58
N SER A 79 -1.76 -7.85 25.46
CA SER A 79 -1.54 -9.29 25.23
C SER A 79 -2.40 -9.91 24.11
N THR A 80 -3.44 -9.21 23.64
CA THR A 80 -4.32 -9.71 22.57
C THR A 80 -3.54 -9.90 21.27
N LYS A 81 -3.61 -11.11 20.70
CA LYS A 81 -2.90 -11.47 19.48
C LYS A 81 -3.82 -11.26 18.27
N LEU A 82 -3.61 -10.15 17.56
CA LEU A 82 -4.35 -9.77 16.35
C LEU A 82 -3.59 -10.05 15.04
N LEU A 83 -2.30 -10.41 15.14
CA LEU A 83 -1.40 -10.60 14.01
C LEU A 83 -0.84 -12.02 13.99
N PRO A 84 -0.39 -12.52 12.82
CA PRO A 84 0.36 -13.78 12.75
C PRO A 84 1.59 -13.77 13.65
N ASP A 85 1.97 -14.94 14.14
CA ASP A 85 3.00 -15.15 15.16
C ASP A 85 4.30 -14.40 14.89
N PHE A 86 4.83 -14.52 13.67
CA PHE A 86 6.07 -13.85 13.30
C PHE A 86 5.98 -12.32 13.48
N THR A 87 4.94 -11.70 12.93
CA THR A 87 4.74 -10.25 12.99
C THR A 87 4.40 -9.78 14.41
N ASP A 88 3.58 -10.54 15.14
CA ASP A 88 3.24 -10.27 16.53
C ASP A 88 4.50 -10.24 17.41
N HIS A 89 5.36 -11.25 17.30
CA HIS A 89 6.63 -11.31 18.04
C HIS A 89 7.58 -10.18 17.65
N LEU A 90 7.72 -9.90 16.36
CA LEU A 90 8.61 -8.84 15.86
C LEU A 90 8.22 -7.48 16.43
N ILE A 91 6.93 -7.14 16.42
CA ILE A 91 6.44 -5.84 16.90
C ILE A 91 6.52 -5.74 18.43
N ARG A 92 6.17 -6.81 19.16
CA ARG A 92 6.18 -6.78 20.64
C ARG A 92 7.57 -6.69 21.26
N ASN A 93 8.56 -7.25 20.58
CA ASN A 93 9.95 -7.20 21.04
C ASN A 93 10.63 -5.85 20.74
N GLU A 94 9.99 -5.00 19.93
CA GLU A 94 10.49 -3.67 19.63
C GLU A 94 10.11 -2.67 20.73
N LYS A 95 11.10 -1.92 21.22
CA LYS A 95 10.92 -0.94 22.31
C LYS A 95 10.43 0.39 21.75
N ASP A 96 10.94 0.79 20.59
CA ASP A 96 10.61 2.08 20.01
C ASP A 96 9.20 2.09 19.39
N LYS A 97 8.41 3.09 19.77
CA LYS A 97 7.04 3.25 19.28
C LYS A 97 6.99 3.53 17.77
N PHE A 98 7.93 4.32 17.26
CA PHE A 98 7.95 4.66 15.83
C PHE A 98 8.32 3.45 14.97
N THR A 99 9.25 2.63 15.46
CA THR A 99 9.64 1.38 14.81
C THR A 99 8.49 0.37 14.85
N ARG A 100 7.76 0.24 15.96
CA ARG A 100 6.51 -0.55 16.00
C ARG A 100 5.48 -0.07 14.98
N ALA A 101 5.27 1.24 14.87
CA ALA A 101 4.38 1.81 13.88
C ALA A 101 4.82 1.50 12.43
N ARG A 102 6.13 1.57 12.15
CA ARG A 102 6.69 1.18 10.85
C ARG A 102 6.41 -0.28 10.53
N LEU A 103 6.65 -1.20 11.47
CA LEU A 103 6.39 -2.62 11.29
C LEU A 103 4.91 -2.93 11.04
N VAL A 104 3.99 -2.20 11.71
CA VAL A 104 2.55 -2.28 11.41
C VAL A 104 2.27 -1.81 9.98
N CYS A 105 2.83 -0.68 9.54
CA CYS A 105 2.68 -0.20 8.17
C CYS A 105 3.27 -1.18 7.14
N ASP A 106 4.39 -1.82 7.43
CA ASP A 106 5.03 -2.80 6.54
C ASP A 106 4.16 -4.06 6.41
N TYR A 107 3.59 -4.54 7.51
CA TYR A 107 2.61 -5.63 7.49
C TYR A 107 1.36 -5.24 6.68
N MET A 108 0.82 -4.04 6.88
CA MET A 108 -0.39 -3.59 6.18
C MET A 108 -0.17 -3.36 4.68
N SER A 109 0.95 -2.76 4.30
CA SER A 109 1.30 -2.53 2.89
C SER A 109 1.68 -3.81 2.14
N GLY A 110 2.09 -4.86 2.86
CA GLY A 110 2.30 -6.20 2.31
C GLY A 110 1.02 -6.98 2.02
N MET A 111 -0.15 -6.50 2.42
CA MET A 111 -1.43 -7.16 2.15
C MET A 111 -1.85 -7.00 0.68
N THR A 112 -2.38 -8.06 0.08
CA THR A 112 -3.17 -7.94 -1.16
C THR A 112 -4.60 -7.49 -0.83
N ASP A 113 -5.33 -6.93 -1.80
CA ASP A 113 -6.72 -6.50 -1.60
C ASP A 113 -7.61 -7.61 -1.01
N SER A 114 -7.49 -8.84 -1.54
CA SER A 114 -8.24 -9.99 -1.04
C SER A 114 -7.84 -10.37 0.39
N PHE A 115 -6.56 -10.25 0.75
CA PHE A 115 -6.11 -10.53 2.10
C PHE A 115 -6.55 -9.44 3.08
N ALA A 116 -6.44 -8.16 2.72
CA ALA A 116 -6.90 -7.04 3.54
C ALA A 116 -8.42 -7.12 3.81
N MET A 117 -9.21 -7.47 2.79
CA MET A 117 -10.65 -7.69 2.93
C MET A 117 -10.97 -8.84 3.90
N ARG A 118 -10.28 -9.98 3.78
CA ARG A 118 -10.45 -11.10 4.72
C ARG A 118 -10.03 -10.72 6.14
N ASN A 119 -8.92 -10.00 6.28
CA ASN A 119 -8.41 -9.55 7.57
C ASN A 119 -9.41 -8.61 8.26
N TYR A 120 -9.94 -7.62 7.54
CA TYR A 120 -10.98 -6.72 8.02
C TYR A 120 -12.22 -7.49 8.50
N LYS A 121 -12.74 -8.42 7.69
CA LYS A 121 -13.91 -9.21 8.08
C LYS A 121 -13.65 -10.03 9.34
N ARG A 122 -12.50 -10.70 9.45
CA ARG A 122 -12.14 -11.46 10.66
C ARG A 122 -12.06 -10.60 11.92
N LEU A 123 -11.69 -9.32 11.80
CA LEU A 123 -11.57 -8.41 12.94
C LEU A 123 -12.89 -7.75 13.34
N PHE A 124 -13.77 -7.45 12.38
CA PHE A 124 -14.90 -6.54 12.61
C PHE A 124 -16.27 -7.11 12.23
N ASP A 125 -16.33 -8.24 11.53
CA ASP A 125 -17.57 -8.88 11.11
C ASP A 125 -17.83 -10.12 11.99
N SER A 126 -18.80 -10.01 12.90
CA SER A 126 -19.16 -11.10 13.83
C SER A 126 -19.77 -12.31 13.14
N ASP A 127 -20.36 -12.12 11.96
CA ASP A 127 -21.05 -13.16 11.20
C ASP A 127 -20.08 -13.86 10.23
N TYR A 128 -18.88 -13.32 10.06
CA TYR A 128 -17.82 -13.94 9.25
C TYR A 128 -17.27 -15.17 9.96
N SER A 129 -17.67 -16.36 9.49
CA SER A 129 -17.43 -17.66 10.14
C SER A 129 -15.96 -17.90 10.51
N SER A 130 -15.65 -17.60 11.78
CA SER A 130 -14.30 -17.60 12.36
C SER A 130 -13.63 -18.98 12.43
N LEU A 131 -14.41 -20.07 12.31
CA LEU A 131 -13.91 -21.45 12.54
C LEU A 131 -13.80 -22.32 11.28
N LYS A 132 -14.55 -22.04 10.20
CA LYS A 132 -14.50 -22.86 8.98
C LYS A 132 -13.29 -22.58 8.08
N ASP A 133 -12.65 -21.42 8.25
CA ASP A 133 -11.48 -20.99 7.47
C ASP A 133 -10.12 -21.36 8.12
N MET A 134 -10.11 -22.21 9.16
CA MET A 134 -8.90 -22.68 9.87
C MET A 134 -8.36 -24.03 9.36
N VAL A 135 -8.83 -24.51 8.20
CA VAL A 135 -8.32 -25.70 7.50
C VAL A 135 -7.63 -25.29 6.21
#